data_AF-A0A534ISZ2-F1
#
_entry.id   AF-A0A534ISZ2-F1
#
_cell.length_a   1.000
_cell.length_b   1.000
_cell.length_c   1.000
_cell.angle_alpha   90.00
_cell.angle_beta   90.00
_cell.angle_gamma   90.00
#
_symmetry.space_group_name_H-M   'P 1'
#
loop_
_entity.id
_entity.type
_entity.pdbx_description
1 polymer ?
#
loop_
_entity_poly.entity_id
_entity_poly.type
_entity_poly.pdbx_seq_one_letter_code
_entity_poly.pdbx_strand_id
1 'polypeptide(L)'
;MKNVPLIRKDESAVSPVIATILMVAITVVLAAVLYVMVSGLLSGPGNAPQAMSVNIRRAGANWSVEVISIPPGKLPTSTYLLVKDNNGVIKLARIAFSALTLANWNTNKAFYQDASPPITNDVTAGDSLLMDQATYPANYVIEILDSTGSLTSRTLQ
;
A
#
# COMPACT_ATOMS: atom_id res chain seq x y z
N MET A 1 -77.70 -41.04 -13.17
CA MET A 1 -76.31 -41.52 -12.96
C MET A 1 -75.35 -40.40 -13.35
N LYS A 2 -74.64 -39.81 -12.38
CA LYS A 2 -73.51 -38.89 -12.63
C LYS A 2 -72.43 -39.21 -11.60
N ASN A 3 -71.34 -39.81 -12.06
CA ASN A 3 -70.16 -40.07 -11.23
C ASN A 3 -69.19 -38.91 -11.43
N VAL A 4 -68.91 -38.17 -10.36
CA VAL A 4 -67.87 -37.13 -10.33
C VAL A 4 -66.59 -37.77 -9.79
N PRO A 5 -65.51 -37.85 -10.57
CA PRO A 5 -64.24 -38.33 -10.04
C PRO A 5 -63.64 -37.24 -9.15
N LEU A 6 -63.44 -37.56 -7.88
CA LEU A 6 -62.70 -36.71 -6.93
C LEU A 6 -61.22 -36.79 -7.27
N ILE A 7 -60.69 -35.76 -7.92
CA ILE A 7 -59.24 -35.54 -8.04
C ILE A 7 -58.71 -35.36 -6.61
N ARG A 8 -57.99 -36.38 -6.11
CA ARG A 8 -57.14 -36.22 -4.94
C ARG A 8 -55.96 -35.35 -5.35
N LYS A 9 -55.89 -34.16 -4.77
CA LYS A 9 -54.74 -33.29 -4.85
C LYS A 9 -53.74 -33.86 -3.85
N ASP A 10 -52.68 -34.51 -4.32
CA ASP A 10 -51.56 -34.92 -3.49
C ASP A 10 -50.84 -33.67 -2.98
N GLU A 11 -51.40 -33.03 -1.95
CA GLU A 11 -50.64 -32.13 -1.08
C GLU A 11 -49.56 -32.97 -0.44
N SER A 12 -48.35 -32.85 -0.96
CA SER A 12 -47.13 -33.39 -0.35
C SER A 12 -46.97 -32.71 1.01
N ALA A 13 -47.62 -33.28 2.03
CA ALA A 13 -47.53 -32.84 3.40
C ALA A 13 -46.09 -33.03 3.85
N VAL A 14 -45.32 -31.94 3.78
CA VAL A 14 -43.97 -31.90 4.33
C VAL A 14 -44.11 -32.17 5.83
N SER A 15 -43.48 -33.25 6.32
CA SER A 15 -43.53 -33.59 7.75
C SER A 15 -43.11 -32.36 8.58
N PRO A 16 -43.77 -32.08 9.73
CA PRO A 16 -43.44 -30.93 10.58
C PRO A 16 -41.95 -30.82 10.92
N VAL A 17 -41.26 -31.96 11.04
CA VAL A 17 -39.81 -32.03 11.30
C VAL A 17 -38.98 -31.81 10.04
N ILE A 18 -39.45 -32.27 8.88
CA ILE A 18 -38.74 -32.08 7.61
C ILE A 18 -38.83 -30.61 7.18
N ALA A 19 -39.99 -29.97 7.42
CA ALA A 19 -40.19 -28.55 7.13
C ALA A 19 -39.22 -27.65 7.91
N THR A 20 -38.96 -27.96 9.18
CA THR A 20 -38.02 -27.18 9.99
C THR A 20 -36.58 -27.37 9.55
N ILE A 21 -36.17 -28.60 9.22
CA ILE A 21 -34.83 -28.87 8.69
C ILE A 21 -34.59 -28.12 7.38
N LEU A 22 -35.56 -28.15 6.45
CA LEU A 22 -35.44 -27.45 5.17
C LEU A 22 -35.36 -25.93 5.34
N MET A 23 -36.15 -25.37 6.26
CA MET A 23 -36.12 -23.94 6.57
C MET A 23 -34.77 -23.52 7.14
N VAL A 24 -34.26 -24.26 8.11
CA VAL A 24 -32.97 -23.96 8.78
C VAL A 24 -31.80 -24.15 7.81
N ALA A 25 -31.85 -25.17 6.96
CA ALA A 25 -30.78 -25.40 5.98
C ALA A 25 -30.60 -24.22 5.03
N ILE A 26 -31.69 -23.67 4.50
CA ILE A 26 -31.64 -22.55 3.56
C ILE A 26 -31.15 -21.28 4.25
N THR A 27 -31.61 -20.99 5.48
CA THR A 27 -31.20 -19.77 6.20
C THR A 27 -29.73 -19.82 6.62
N VAL A 28 -29.21 -20.98 7.02
CA VAL A 28 -27.79 -21.14 7.34
C VAL A 28 -26.91 -20.90 6.11
N VAL A 29 -27.31 -21.43 4.95
CA VAL A 29 -26.59 -21.21 3.69
C VAL A 29 -26.61 -19.72 3.30
N LEU A 30 -27.78 -19.08 3.36
CA LEU A 30 -27.90 -17.65 3.07
C LEU A 30 -27.05 -16.80 4.02
N ALA A 31 -27.05 -17.11 5.32
CA ALA A 31 -26.23 -16.42 6.30
C ALA A 31 -24.73 -16.57 6.03
N ALA A 32 -24.27 -17.78 5.68
CA ALA A 32 -22.88 -18.04 5.34
C ALA A 32 -22.44 -17.31 4.06
N VAL A 33 -23.29 -17.31 3.04
CA VAL A 33 -23.04 -16.64 1.76
C VAL A 33 -22.98 -15.12 1.94
N LEU A 34 -23.90 -14.54 2.72
CA LEU A 34 -23.84 -13.12 3.10
C LEU A 34 -22.59 -12.80 3.91
N TYR A 35 -22.18 -13.67 4.84
CA TYR A 35 -20.96 -13.47 5.62
C TYR A 35 -19.72 -13.39 4.71
N VAL A 36 -19.58 -14.28 3.72
CA VAL A 36 -18.45 -14.25 2.78
C VAL A 36 -18.46 -12.97 1.95
N MET A 37 -19.62 -12.56 1.43
CA MET A 37 -19.75 -11.32 0.64
C MET A 37 -19.43 -10.08 1.47
N VAL A 38 -19.97 -9.98 2.69
CA VAL A 38 -19.72 -8.86 3.60
C VAL A 38 -18.27 -8.86 4.07
N SER A 39 -17.67 -10.02 4.33
CA SER A 39 -16.26 -10.13 4.73
C SER A 39 -15.32 -9.61 3.63
N GLY A 40 -15.65 -9.85 2.35
CA GLY A 40 -14.91 -9.28 1.22
C GLY A 40 -15.10 -7.77 1.03
N LEU A 41 -16.22 -7.21 1.52
CA LEU A 41 -16.47 -5.76 1.52
C LEU A 41 -15.80 -5.05 2.72
N LEU A 42 -15.78 -5.70 3.89
CA LEU A 42 -15.12 -5.19 5.10
C LEU A 42 -13.61 -5.33 5.03
N SER A 43 -13.12 -6.39 4.38
CA SER A 43 -11.75 -6.49 3.92
C SER A 43 -11.63 -5.61 2.68
N GLY A 44 -11.63 -4.29 2.87
CA GLY A 44 -11.44 -3.32 1.79
C GLY A 44 -10.25 -3.70 0.90
N PRO A 45 -10.16 -3.17 -0.34
CA PRO A 45 -9.15 -3.58 -1.32
C PRO A 45 -7.80 -3.67 -0.63
N GLY A 46 -7.30 -4.91 -0.44
CA GLY A 46 -6.10 -5.16 0.36
C GLY A 46 -5.01 -4.22 -0.09
N ASN A 47 -4.31 -3.59 0.87
CA ASN A 47 -3.37 -2.48 0.69
C ASN A 47 -2.85 -2.44 -0.76
N ALA A 48 -3.39 -1.50 -1.56
CA ALA A 48 -2.94 -1.31 -2.93
C ALA A 48 -1.40 -1.28 -2.93
N PRO A 49 -0.73 -1.85 -3.96
CA PRO A 49 0.73 -1.96 -3.98
C PRO A 49 1.36 -0.61 -3.62
N GLN A 50 1.94 -0.52 -2.42
CA GLN A 50 2.54 0.71 -1.93
C GLN A 50 3.95 0.82 -2.50
N ALA A 51 4.03 0.96 -3.82
CA ALA A 51 5.29 1.10 -4.54
C ALA A 51 5.51 2.56 -4.91
N MET A 52 6.74 3.03 -4.71
CA MET A 52 7.19 4.36 -5.11
C MET A 52 8.13 4.23 -6.31
N SER A 53 7.97 5.11 -7.28
CA SER A 53 8.86 5.22 -8.43
C SER A 53 9.69 6.49 -8.33
N VAL A 54 11.01 6.34 -8.52
CA VAL A 54 11.96 7.45 -8.51
C VAL A 54 12.82 7.47 -9.77
N ASN A 55 13.16 8.67 -10.23
CA ASN A 55 14.18 8.90 -11.24
C ASN A 55 15.46 9.35 -10.55
N ILE A 56 16.60 8.73 -10.86
CA ILE A 56 17.90 9.14 -10.33
C ILE A 56 18.67 9.74 -11.50
N ARG A 57 19.16 10.96 -11.32
CA ARG A 57 20.04 11.65 -12.26
C ARG A 57 21.22 12.29 -11.54
N ARG A 58 22.32 12.49 -12.26
CA ARG A 58 23.42 13.35 -11.79
C ARG A 58 23.05 14.82 -11.98
N ALA A 59 23.27 15.61 -10.94
CA ALA A 59 23.08 17.05 -10.91
C ALA A 59 24.37 17.72 -10.39
N GLY A 60 25.35 17.87 -11.28
CA GLY A 60 26.67 18.39 -10.92
C GLY A 60 27.42 17.44 -9.97
N ALA A 61 27.74 17.91 -8.76
CA ALA A 61 28.38 17.12 -7.70
C ALA A 61 27.41 16.28 -6.86
N ASN A 62 26.10 16.40 -7.11
CA ASN A 62 25.07 15.72 -6.34
C ASN A 62 24.29 14.73 -7.22
N TRP A 63 23.66 13.74 -6.60
CA TRP A 63 22.53 13.00 -7.15
C TRP A 63 21.26 13.81 -6.92
N SER A 64 20.37 13.79 -7.90
CA SER A 64 19.00 14.26 -7.78
C SER A 64 18.08 13.07 -7.99
N VAL A 65 17.34 12.71 -6.94
CA VAL A 65 16.39 11.60 -6.92
C VAL A 65 15.00 12.22 -6.91
N GLU A 66 14.35 12.23 -8.06
CA GLU A 66 13.03 12.81 -8.25
C GLU A 66 11.95 11.75 -8.06
N VAL A 67 10.91 12.08 -7.30
CA VAL A 67 9.75 11.23 -7.09
C VAL A 67 8.84 11.33 -8.31
N ILE A 68 8.69 10.22 -9.04
CA ILE A 68 7.81 10.17 -10.23
C ILE A 68 6.39 9.80 -9.82
N SER A 69 6.25 8.87 -8.88
CA SER A 69 4.95 8.38 -8.41
C SER A 69 5.09 7.83 -6.99
N ILE A 70 4.09 8.10 -6.17
CA ILE A 70 4.02 7.67 -4.78
C ILE A 70 2.56 7.44 -4.38
N PRO A 71 2.26 6.45 -3.52
CA PRO A 71 0.93 6.33 -2.93
C PRO A 71 0.54 7.61 -2.17
N PRO A 72 -0.73 8.04 -2.19
CA PRO A 72 -1.16 9.24 -1.48
C PRO A 72 -1.06 9.07 0.04
N GLY A 73 -0.96 10.18 0.78
CA GLY A 73 -0.95 10.19 2.25
C GLY A 73 0.38 9.82 2.90
N LYS A 74 1.48 9.86 2.15
CA LYS A 74 2.83 9.66 2.69
C LYS A 74 3.36 10.98 3.23
N LEU A 75 3.65 11.04 4.52
CA LEU A 75 4.19 12.25 5.14
C LEU A 75 5.72 12.22 5.12
N PRO A 76 6.41 13.37 5.03
CA PRO A 76 7.86 13.44 5.16
C PRO A 76 8.38 12.92 6.52
N THR A 77 7.51 12.90 7.55
CA THR A 77 7.84 12.39 8.89
C THR A 77 7.77 10.86 8.98
N SER A 78 6.98 10.22 8.13
CA SER A 78 6.77 8.76 8.08
C SER A 78 7.38 8.10 6.85
N THR A 79 8.05 8.89 6.01
CA THR A 79 8.82 8.42 4.84
C THR A 79 10.30 8.58 5.15
N TYR A 80 11.07 7.53 4.93
CA TYR A 80 12.45 7.43 5.38
C TYR A 80 13.40 7.12 4.23
N LEU A 81 14.58 7.70 4.28
CA LEU A 81 15.71 7.36 3.43
C LEU A 81 16.69 6.47 4.19
N LEU A 82 17.17 5.42 3.53
CA LEU A 82 18.27 4.59 3.98
C LEU A 82 19.24 4.43 2.80
N VAL A 83 20.54 4.52 3.06
CA VAL A 83 21.56 4.32 2.03
C VAL A 83 22.48 3.18 2.42
N LYS A 84 22.66 2.23 1.51
CA LYS A 84 23.57 1.10 1.65
C LYS A 84 24.67 1.20 0.59
N ASP A 85 25.83 0.64 0.90
CA ASP A 85 26.84 0.38 -0.12
C ASP A 85 26.48 -0.84 -0.98
N ASN A 86 27.31 -1.14 -1.98
CA ASN A 86 27.11 -2.27 -2.90
C ASN A 86 27.17 -3.65 -2.21
N ASN A 87 27.64 -3.72 -0.97
CA ASN A 87 27.68 -4.95 -0.17
C ASN A 87 26.53 -5.02 0.83
N GLY A 88 25.61 -4.03 0.82
CA GLY A 88 24.47 -3.95 1.73
C GLY A 88 24.77 -3.33 3.09
N VAL A 89 25.97 -2.80 3.34
CA VAL A 89 26.32 -2.14 4.60
C VAL A 89 25.64 -0.77 4.65
N ILE A 90 24.97 -0.48 5.76
CA ILE A 90 24.26 0.79 5.97
C ILE A 90 25.29 1.92 6.13
N LYS A 91 25.24 2.89 5.22
CA LYS A 91 26.06 4.12 5.23
C LYS A 91 25.29 5.33 5.75
N LEU A 92 23.98 5.37 5.47
CA LEU A 92 23.05 6.28 6.11
C LEU A 92 21.97 5.44 6.78
N ALA A 93 21.91 5.49 8.11
CA ALA A 93 20.84 4.87 8.86
C ALA A 93 19.50 5.52 8.49
N ARG A 94 18.41 4.76 8.69
CA ARG A 94 17.05 5.20 8.42
C ARG A 94 16.79 6.58 9.00
N ILE A 95 16.52 7.56 8.15
CA ILE A 95 16.25 8.95 8.54
C ILE A 95 15.00 9.47 7.83
N ALA A 96 14.15 10.18 8.55
CA ALA A 96 12.92 10.73 7.99
C ALA A 96 13.24 11.86 7.00
N PHE A 97 12.44 12.00 5.93
CA PHE A 97 12.60 13.09 4.96
C PHE A 97 12.49 14.46 5.62
N SER A 98 11.64 14.61 6.64
CA SER A 98 11.52 15.84 7.42
C SER A 98 12.80 16.24 8.15
N ALA A 99 13.72 15.31 8.42
CA ALA A 99 15.02 15.57 9.04
C ALA A 99 16.13 15.85 8.01
N LEU A 100 15.87 15.63 6.72
CA LEU A 100 16.78 15.92 5.61
C LEU A 100 16.64 17.38 5.17
N THR A 101 17.00 18.30 6.05
CA THR A 101 16.97 19.74 5.78
C THR A 101 18.35 20.28 5.42
N LEU A 102 18.42 21.48 4.85
CA LEU A 102 19.70 22.17 4.58
C LEU A 102 20.57 22.32 5.84
N ALA A 103 19.95 22.49 7.00
CA ALA A 103 20.66 22.59 8.28
C ALA A 103 21.42 21.29 8.63
N ASN A 104 20.89 20.14 8.23
CA ASN A 104 21.47 18.83 8.52
C ASN A 104 22.30 18.27 7.36
N TRP A 105 22.53 19.05 6.30
CA TRP A 105 23.29 18.63 5.11
C TRP A 105 24.69 18.12 5.46
N ASN A 106 25.40 18.80 6.37
CA ASN A 106 26.77 18.40 6.70
C ASN A 106 26.87 17.04 7.40
N THR A 107 25.79 16.61 8.07
CA THR A 107 25.70 15.32 8.76
C THR A 107 25.20 14.22 7.82
N ASN A 108 24.10 14.48 7.12
CA ASN A 108 23.39 13.45 6.36
C ASN A 108 23.81 13.39 4.89
N LYS A 109 24.38 14.49 4.37
CA LYS A 109 24.76 14.65 2.95
C LYS A 109 23.63 14.34 1.98
N ALA A 110 22.41 14.56 2.48
CA ALA A 110 21.15 14.37 1.80
C ALA A 110 20.18 15.48 2.24
N PHE A 111 19.41 15.99 1.30
CA PHE A 111 18.44 17.08 1.49
C PHE A 111 17.17 16.76 0.72
N TYR A 112 16.03 16.89 1.37
CA TYR A 112 14.70 16.76 0.78
C TYR A 112 14.16 18.12 0.38
N GLN A 113 13.78 18.24 -0.89
CA GLN A 113 13.15 19.41 -1.47
C GLN A 113 11.74 19.06 -1.93
N ASP A 114 10.77 19.70 -1.29
CA ASP A 114 9.37 19.68 -1.69
C ASP A 114 9.19 20.60 -2.91
N ALA A 115 8.60 20.07 -3.99
CA ALA A 115 8.30 20.81 -5.21
C ALA A 115 6.93 21.49 -5.17
N SER A 116 6.07 21.14 -4.20
CA SER A 116 4.70 21.64 -4.04
C SER A 116 4.40 22.38 -2.71
N PRO A 117 5.30 23.21 -2.14
CA PRO A 117 4.94 23.98 -0.94
C PRO A 117 3.94 25.10 -1.31
N PRO A 118 2.78 25.27 -0.64
CA PRO A 118 2.28 24.67 0.61
C PRO A 118 0.95 23.89 0.45
N ILE A 119 0.69 23.27 -0.71
CA ILE A 119 -0.67 22.77 -1.05
C ILE A 119 -0.99 21.47 -0.30
N THR A 120 0.02 20.64 -0.05
CA THR A 120 -0.08 19.40 0.71
C THR A 120 1.22 19.19 1.48
N ASN A 121 1.16 18.93 2.80
CA ASN A 121 2.35 18.59 3.60
C ASN A 121 2.81 17.13 3.40
N ASP A 122 2.39 16.52 2.31
CA ASP A 122 2.62 15.13 1.95
C ASP A 122 3.76 15.07 0.93
N VAL A 123 4.46 13.95 0.86
CA VAL A 123 5.40 13.65 -0.22
C VAL A 123 4.60 13.38 -1.49
N THR A 124 4.86 14.15 -2.54
CA THR A 124 4.16 14.10 -3.82
C THR A 124 5.11 13.84 -4.99
N ALA A 125 4.54 13.54 -6.16
CA ALA A 125 5.32 13.47 -7.38
C ALA A 125 5.86 14.85 -7.75
N GLY A 126 7.14 14.91 -8.15
CA GLY A 126 7.91 16.13 -8.39
C GLY A 126 8.88 16.48 -7.26
N ASP A 127 8.65 15.96 -6.05
CA ASP A 127 9.58 16.17 -4.94
C ASP A 127 10.93 15.53 -5.24
N SER A 128 12.01 16.08 -4.67
CA SER A 128 13.35 15.60 -4.96
C SER A 128 14.23 15.46 -3.72
N LEU A 129 15.07 14.42 -3.72
CA LEU A 129 16.16 14.28 -2.77
C LEU A 129 17.47 14.61 -3.49
N LEU A 130 18.19 15.59 -2.96
CA LEU A 130 19.55 15.89 -3.35
C LEU A 130 20.50 15.14 -2.43
N MET A 131 21.47 14.42 -2.98
CA MET A 131 22.45 13.65 -2.21
C MET A 131 23.86 13.89 -2.74
N ASP A 132 24.85 13.97 -1.86
CA ASP A 132 26.24 14.23 -2.26
C ASP A 132 26.90 13.00 -2.91
N GLN A 133 27.54 13.18 -4.07
CA GLN A 133 28.22 12.07 -4.77
C GLN A 133 29.54 11.65 -4.10
N ALA A 134 30.21 12.56 -3.37
CA ALA A 134 31.46 12.22 -2.71
C ALA A 134 31.24 11.29 -1.51
N THR A 135 30.15 11.52 -0.77
CA THR A 135 29.74 10.68 0.36
C THR A 135 29.03 9.40 -0.10
N TYR A 136 28.18 9.52 -1.13
CA TYR A 136 27.42 8.41 -1.71
C TYR A 136 27.78 8.22 -3.17
N PRO A 137 28.87 7.49 -3.47
CA PRO A 137 29.31 7.27 -4.85
C PRO A 137 28.34 6.35 -5.61
N ALA A 138 28.58 6.22 -6.91
CA ALA A 138 27.85 5.28 -7.75
C ALA A 138 27.94 3.84 -7.21
N ASN A 139 26.93 3.02 -7.53
CA ASN A 139 26.71 1.65 -7.04
C ASN A 139 26.20 1.55 -5.60
N TYR A 140 26.00 2.67 -4.89
CA TYR A 140 25.27 2.66 -3.63
C TYR A 140 23.78 2.47 -3.89
N VAL A 141 23.10 1.83 -2.96
CA VAL A 141 21.66 1.56 -3.04
C VAL A 141 20.93 2.50 -2.11
N ILE A 142 20.01 3.27 -2.67
CA ILE A 142 19.03 4.02 -1.90
C ILE A 142 17.79 3.18 -1.71
N GLU A 143 17.29 3.19 -0.48
CA GLU A 143 16.05 2.53 -0.10
C GLU A 143 15.14 3.58 0.53
N ILE A 144 13.95 3.76 -0.03
CA ILE A 144 12.92 4.62 0.55
C ILE A 144 11.88 3.72 1.18
N LEU A 145 11.56 3.99 2.44
CA LEU A 145 10.72 3.15 3.28
C LEU A 145 9.65 3.98 3.95
N ASP A 146 8.59 3.32 4.40
CA ASP A 146 7.63 3.90 5.32
C ASP A 146 7.54 3.10 6.63
N SER A 147 6.51 3.32 7.44
CA SER A 147 6.26 2.57 8.67
C SER A 147 5.88 1.10 8.43
N THR A 148 5.49 0.74 7.21
CA THR A 148 4.96 -0.58 6.83
C THR A 148 5.94 -1.42 6.03
N GLY A 149 6.91 -0.81 5.34
CA GLY A 149 7.89 -1.54 4.55
C GLY A 149 8.70 -0.66 3.58
N SER A 150 9.39 -1.33 2.65
CA SER A 150 10.16 -0.69 1.60
C SER A 150 9.22 -0.23 0.47
N LEU A 151 9.27 1.05 0.13
CA LEU A 151 8.50 1.64 -0.98
C LEU A 151 9.28 1.57 -2.30
N THR A 152 10.60 1.76 -2.25
CA THR A 152 11.47 1.63 -3.42
C THR A 152 12.92 1.32 -3.03
N SER A 153 13.63 0.62 -3.91
CA SER A 153 15.06 0.34 -3.78
C SER A 153 15.73 0.53 -5.14
N ARG A 154 16.72 1.41 -5.22
CA ARG A 154 17.38 1.78 -6.48
C ARG A 154 18.86 2.03 -6.29
N THR A 155 19.65 1.62 -7.26
CA THR A 155 21.09 1.87 -7.29
C THR A 155 21.37 3.24 -7.90
N LEU A 156 22.30 3.99 -7.31
CA LEU A 156 22.82 5.25 -7.84
C LEU A 156 23.76 4.96 -9.02
N GLN A 157 23.48 5.52 -10.20
CA GLN A 157 24.22 5.26 -11.46
C GLN A 157 24.52 6.56 -12.23
#